data_AF-A0A7V9NHA6-F1
#
_entry.id   AF-A0A7V9NHA6-F1
#
_cell.length_a   1.000
_cell.length_b   1.000
_cell.length_c   1.000
_cell.angle_alpha   90.00
_cell.angle_beta   90.00
_cell.angle_gamma   90.00
#
_symmetry.space_group_name_H-M   'P 1'
#
loop_
_entity.id
_entity.type
_entity.pdbx_description
1 polymer ?
#
loop_
_entity_poly.entity_id
_entity_poly.type
_entity_poly.pdbx_seq_one_letter_code
_entity_poly.pdbx_strand_id
1 'polypeptide(L)'
;MLAQEECAKAFVLALVRDSILPWTDDVRRSLAVHECKHLVTMIMEWLLDVNERRFEAIWNGTSPPAPAAHLPPDVATAMNIYRHELIERIGRRDSERCASWRGRARKLADGERDRRKQAALYVRIGHDGSLSSAPSESQQAYDEELVRTKALVRFAKDADRHCIFASREYEMFTELFAGMFRDHGPDGVPVVPAEKYDSGIPGIVFVKRAITCADVVNVEDAEPQDSAAA
;
A
#
# COMPACT_ATOMS: atom_id res chain seq x y z
N MET A 1 13.60 8.01 10.21
CA MET A 1 13.36 8.17 8.76
C MET A 1 14.18 7.26 7.88
N LEU A 2 15.52 7.31 7.92
CA LEU A 2 16.35 6.35 7.19
C LEU A 2 15.89 4.92 7.48
N ALA A 3 15.63 4.63 8.77
CA ALA A 3 15.04 3.36 9.20
C ALA A 3 13.70 3.01 8.52
N GLN A 4 12.79 3.96 8.31
CA GLN A 4 11.50 3.68 7.63
C GLN A 4 11.73 3.34 6.16
N GLU A 5 12.63 4.08 5.50
CA GLU A 5 13.02 3.81 4.12
C GLU A 5 13.67 2.44 3.96
N GLU A 6 14.55 2.05 4.88
CA GLU A 6 15.12 0.69 4.89
C GLU A 6 14.07 -0.39 5.21
N CYS A 7 13.09 -0.11 6.07
CA CYS A 7 11.97 -1.02 6.33
C CYS A 7 11.10 -1.22 5.08
N ALA A 8 10.80 -0.14 4.35
CA ALA A 8 10.06 -0.22 3.10
C ALA A 8 10.82 -1.06 2.05
N LYS A 9 12.14 -0.89 1.93
CA LYS A 9 12.95 -1.74 1.05
C LYS A 9 12.91 -3.20 1.47
N ALA A 10 13.12 -3.47 2.77
CA ALA A 10 13.07 -4.83 3.31
C ALA A 10 11.71 -5.48 3.04
N PHE A 11 10.62 -4.73 3.18
CA PHE A 11 9.29 -5.22 2.87
C PHE A 11 9.11 -5.53 1.38
N VAL A 12 9.56 -4.66 0.47
CA VAL A 12 9.54 -4.95 -0.97
C VAL A 12 10.36 -6.20 -1.29
N LEU A 13 11.54 -6.37 -0.67
CA LEU A 13 12.36 -7.57 -0.84
C LEU A 13 11.67 -8.84 -0.31
N ALA A 14 10.92 -8.75 0.80
CA ALA A 14 10.10 -9.85 1.28
C ALA A 14 8.99 -10.21 0.26
N LEU A 15 8.31 -9.22 -0.32
CA LEU A 15 7.32 -9.46 -1.38
C LEU A 15 7.94 -10.13 -2.62
N VAL A 16 9.19 -9.79 -2.96
CA VAL A 16 9.92 -10.43 -4.06
C VAL A 16 10.26 -11.87 -3.72
N ARG A 17 10.81 -12.12 -2.52
CA ARG A 17 11.11 -13.47 -2.02
C ARG A 17 9.86 -14.36 -2.09
N ASP A 18 8.72 -13.80 -1.73
CA ASP A 18 7.44 -14.51 -1.66
C ASP A 18 6.72 -14.56 -3.03
N SER A 19 7.41 -14.18 -4.11
CA SER A 19 6.92 -14.19 -5.51
C SER A 19 5.66 -13.35 -5.74
N ILE A 20 5.38 -12.38 -4.87
CA ILE A 20 4.29 -11.40 -5.01
C ILE A 20 4.72 -10.30 -5.99
N LEU A 21 5.98 -9.87 -5.89
CA LEU A 21 6.59 -8.92 -6.82
C LEU A 21 7.64 -9.60 -7.70
N PRO A 22 7.68 -9.31 -9.00
CA PRO A 22 8.75 -9.80 -9.86
C PRO A 22 10.06 -9.03 -9.57
N TRP A 23 11.19 -9.73 -9.62
CA TRP A 23 12.51 -9.10 -9.44
C TRP A 23 13.03 -8.45 -10.74
N THR A 24 12.36 -7.38 -11.18
CA THR A 24 12.73 -6.62 -12.38
C THR A 24 13.69 -5.47 -12.07
N ASP A 25 14.33 -4.93 -13.10
CA ASP A 25 15.18 -3.74 -12.97
C ASP A 25 14.41 -2.52 -12.45
N ASP A 26 13.12 -2.39 -12.79
CA ASP A 26 12.29 -1.28 -12.32
C ASP A 26 11.95 -1.43 -10.84
N VAL A 27 11.61 -2.64 -10.40
CA VAL A 27 11.39 -2.93 -8.97
C VAL A 27 12.67 -2.68 -8.18
N ARG A 28 13.82 -3.13 -8.67
CA ARG A 28 15.13 -2.88 -8.05
C ARG A 28 15.45 -1.38 -7.97
N ARG A 29 15.22 -0.63 -9.06
CA ARG A 29 15.43 0.84 -9.09
C ARG A 29 14.47 1.58 -8.16
N SER A 30 13.24 1.08 -7.97
CA SER A 30 12.26 1.67 -7.05
C SER A 30 12.75 1.73 -5.61
N LEU A 31 13.63 0.80 -5.20
CA LEU A 31 14.23 0.77 -3.87
C LEU A 31 15.11 2.00 -3.60
N ALA A 32 15.62 2.66 -4.65
CA ALA A 32 16.39 3.89 -4.53
C ALA A 32 15.52 5.16 -4.47
N VAL A 33 14.25 5.10 -4.91
CA VAL A 33 13.38 6.26 -5.07
C VAL A 33 12.62 6.56 -3.77
N HIS A 34 12.72 7.79 -3.25
CA HIS A 34 12.13 8.17 -1.97
C HIS A 34 10.61 8.08 -1.95
N GLU A 35 9.96 8.55 -3.01
CA GLU A 35 8.52 8.53 -3.20
C GLU A 35 7.96 7.11 -3.18
N CYS A 36 8.65 6.16 -3.82
CA CYS A 36 8.32 4.74 -3.79
C CYS A 36 8.29 4.21 -2.36
N LYS A 37 9.35 4.49 -1.59
CA LYS A 37 9.47 4.03 -0.19
C LYS A 37 8.38 4.63 0.69
N HIS A 38 7.97 5.88 0.47
CA HIS A 38 6.86 6.49 1.24
C HIS A 38 5.51 5.85 0.95
N LEU A 39 5.22 5.52 -0.31
CA LEU A 39 3.99 4.81 -0.67
C LEU A 39 3.95 3.40 -0.07
N VAL A 40 5.07 2.68 -0.15
CA VAL A 40 5.18 1.36 0.49
C VAL A 40 5.03 1.46 2.01
N THR A 41 5.61 2.49 2.62
CA THR A 41 5.47 2.74 4.07
C THR A 41 4.00 2.95 4.45
N MET A 42 3.21 3.67 3.65
CA MET A 42 1.76 3.83 3.87
C MET A 42 1.01 2.50 3.83
N ILE A 43 1.37 1.61 2.89
CA ILE A 43 0.78 0.26 2.80
C ILE A 43 1.13 -0.54 4.06
N MET A 44 2.39 -0.51 4.48
CA MET A 44 2.86 -1.20 5.69
C MET A 44 2.15 -0.70 6.95
N GLU A 45 1.90 0.61 7.06
CA GLU A 45 1.20 1.21 8.20
C GLU A 45 -0.24 0.71 8.32
N TRP A 46 -0.93 0.57 7.19
CA TRP A 46 -2.28 -0.01 7.21
C TRP A 46 -2.24 -1.49 7.61
N LEU A 47 -1.32 -2.28 7.05
CA LEU A 47 -1.18 -3.69 7.43
C LEU A 47 -0.83 -3.85 8.91
N LEU A 48 0.02 -2.97 9.44
CA LEU A 48 0.39 -2.93 10.85
C LEU A 48 -0.83 -2.63 11.73
N ASP A 49 -1.60 -1.59 11.42
CA ASP A 49 -2.81 -1.20 12.17
C ASP A 49 -3.86 -2.34 12.19
N VAL A 50 -4.07 -3.02 11.07
CA VAL A 50 -4.92 -4.21 11.00
C VAL A 50 -4.40 -5.32 11.93
N ASN A 51 -3.10 -5.60 11.87
CA ASN A 51 -2.47 -6.64 12.69
C ASN A 51 -2.54 -6.33 14.19
N GLU A 52 -2.30 -5.07 14.58
CA GLU A 52 -2.36 -4.61 15.97
C GLU A 52 -3.78 -4.75 16.53
N ARG A 53 -4.82 -4.29 15.82
CA ARG A 53 -6.22 -4.45 16.27
C ARG A 53 -6.61 -5.91 16.44
N ARG A 54 -6.15 -6.79 15.54
CA ARG A 54 -6.43 -8.22 15.64
C ARG A 54 -5.73 -8.84 16.85
N PHE A 55 -4.47 -8.49 17.07
CA PHE A 55 -3.71 -8.96 18.24
C PHE A 55 -4.36 -8.48 19.55
N GLU A 56 -4.78 -7.22 19.62
CA GLU A 56 -5.50 -6.67 20.77
C GLU A 56 -6.80 -7.41 21.04
N ALA A 57 -7.58 -7.73 20.00
CA ALA A 57 -8.81 -8.50 20.17
C ALA A 57 -8.55 -9.89 20.76
N ILE A 58 -7.57 -10.61 20.21
CA ILE A 58 -7.17 -11.94 20.71
C ILE A 58 -6.70 -11.84 22.17
N TRP A 59 -5.85 -10.85 22.48
CA TRP A 59 -5.33 -10.65 23.83
C TRP A 59 -6.41 -10.33 24.85
N ASN A 60 -7.39 -9.52 24.46
CA ASN A 60 -8.53 -9.13 25.30
C ASN A 60 -9.63 -10.20 25.36
N GLY A 61 -9.46 -11.33 24.65
CA GLY A 61 -10.46 -12.40 24.57
C GLY A 61 -11.72 -11.99 23.81
N THR A 62 -11.65 -10.95 22.98
CA THR A 62 -12.76 -10.52 22.12
C THR A 62 -12.62 -11.13 20.72
N SER A 63 -13.73 -11.19 20.00
CA SER A 63 -13.68 -11.60 18.60
C SER A 63 -12.93 -10.54 17.78
N PRO A 64 -11.98 -10.94 16.92
CA PRO A 64 -11.30 -10.00 16.05
C PRO A 64 -12.32 -9.31 15.14
N PRO A 65 -12.08 -8.03 14.76
CA PRO A 65 -12.96 -7.36 13.84
C PRO A 65 -13.08 -8.17 12.55
N ALA A 66 -14.28 -8.16 11.97
CA ALA A 66 -14.49 -8.76 10.66
C ALA A 66 -13.48 -8.13 9.68
N PRO A 67 -12.83 -8.95 8.83
CA PRO A 67 -11.82 -8.44 7.94
C PRO A 67 -12.43 -7.42 6.99
N ALA A 68 -11.68 -6.35 6.70
CA ALA A 68 -12.15 -5.31 5.81
C ALA A 68 -12.47 -5.93 4.44
N ALA A 69 -13.68 -5.68 3.94
CA ALA A 69 -14.08 -6.12 2.61
C ALA A 69 -13.30 -5.37 1.53
N HIS A 70 -12.72 -4.20 1.82
CA HIS A 70 -12.06 -3.36 0.83
C HIS A 70 -10.75 -2.79 1.37
N LEU A 71 -9.82 -2.49 0.45
CA LEU A 71 -8.66 -1.66 0.75
C LEU A 71 -9.10 -0.22 1.09
N PRO A 72 -8.45 0.44 2.06
CA PRO A 72 -8.65 1.88 2.25
C PRO A 72 -8.34 2.65 0.95
N PRO A 73 -9.10 3.71 0.62
CA PRO A 73 -8.91 4.46 -0.62
C PRO A 73 -7.48 4.97 -0.84
N ASP A 74 -6.83 5.46 0.22
CA ASP A 74 -5.45 5.93 0.16
C ASP A 74 -4.46 4.78 -0.10
N VAL A 75 -4.71 3.58 0.43
CA VAL A 75 -3.85 2.39 0.21
C VAL A 75 -3.97 1.89 -1.23
N ALA A 76 -5.20 1.77 -1.75
CA ALA A 76 -5.42 1.42 -3.16
C ALA A 76 -4.77 2.46 -4.10
N THR A 77 -4.92 3.75 -3.78
CA THR A 77 -4.28 4.84 -4.52
C THR A 77 -2.75 4.75 -4.46
N ALA A 78 -2.18 4.41 -3.30
CA ALA A 78 -0.74 4.22 -3.14
C ALA A 78 -0.21 3.06 -3.98
N MET A 79 -0.93 1.92 -4.01
CA MET A 79 -0.59 0.77 -4.85
C MET A 79 -0.60 1.15 -6.33
N ASN A 80 -1.63 1.86 -6.79
CA ASN A 80 -1.75 2.34 -8.17
C ASN A 80 -0.61 3.29 -8.55
N ILE A 81 -0.34 4.31 -7.73
CA ILE A 81 0.75 5.26 -8.01
C ILE A 81 2.09 4.52 -8.04
N TYR A 82 2.34 3.61 -7.09
CA TYR A 82 3.57 2.83 -7.06
C TYR A 82 3.76 2.02 -8.35
N ARG A 83 2.76 1.20 -8.73
CA ARG A 83 2.86 0.32 -9.90
C ARG A 83 2.86 1.05 -11.24
N HIS A 84 1.92 1.96 -11.45
CA HIS A 84 1.59 2.47 -12.79
C HIS A 84 2.22 3.82 -13.08
N GLU A 85 2.60 4.57 -12.05
CA GLU A 85 3.37 5.80 -12.24
C GLU A 85 4.84 5.58 -11.91
N LEU A 86 5.18 5.18 -10.69
CA LEU A 86 6.59 5.22 -10.30
C LEU A 86 7.41 4.11 -10.96
N ILE A 87 6.95 2.86 -10.91
CA ILE A 87 7.64 1.74 -11.57
C ILE A 87 7.71 1.95 -13.09
N GLU A 88 6.60 2.32 -13.74
CA GLU A 88 6.59 2.55 -15.19
C GLU A 88 7.43 3.76 -15.60
N ARG A 89 7.49 4.84 -14.79
CA ARG A 89 8.34 6.02 -15.08
C ARG A 89 9.83 5.74 -14.98
N ILE A 90 10.22 4.89 -14.04
CA ILE A 90 11.62 4.46 -13.89
C ILE A 90 12.10 3.77 -15.18
N GLY A 91 11.20 3.08 -15.90
CA GLY A 91 11.45 2.50 -17.22
C GLY A 91 11.24 3.45 -18.42
N ARG A 92 10.34 4.45 -18.32
CA ARG A 92 9.91 5.31 -19.45
C ARG A 92 9.62 6.75 -19.00
N ARG A 93 10.16 7.77 -19.69
CA ARG A 93 10.00 9.19 -19.28
C ARG A 93 8.55 9.72 -19.30
N ASP A 94 7.65 9.10 -20.07
CA ASP A 94 6.37 9.71 -20.45
C ASP A 94 5.14 9.05 -19.82
N SER A 95 5.25 8.41 -18.65
CA SER A 95 4.02 8.02 -17.94
C SER A 95 3.29 9.29 -17.47
N GLU A 96 2.09 9.49 -18.03
CA GLU A 96 1.20 10.56 -17.60
C GLU A 96 0.68 10.27 -16.19
N ARG A 97 0.64 11.32 -15.36
CA ARG A 97 0.06 11.21 -14.02
C ARG A 97 -1.44 11.05 -14.14
N CYS A 98 -2.00 10.08 -13.41
CA CYS A 98 -3.44 9.91 -13.38
C CYS A 98 -4.08 10.99 -12.50
N ALA A 99 -4.85 11.89 -13.10
CA ALA A 99 -5.48 13.03 -12.41
C ALA A 99 -6.57 12.62 -11.41
N SER A 100 -7.08 11.39 -11.49
CA SER A 100 -8.07 10.84 -10.55
C SER A 100 -7.44 10.31 -9.26
N TRP A 101 -6.15 9.97 -9.26
CA TRP A 101 -5.43 9.52 -8.07
C TRP A 101 -5.04 10.71 -7.19
N ARG A 102 -5.94 11.05 -6.27
CA ARG A 102 -5.85 12.18 -5.34
C ARG A 102 -5.78 11.67 -3.89
N GLY A 103 -5.61 12.59 -2.94
CA GLY A 103 -5.61 12.26 -1.51
C GLY A 103 -4.20 12.15 -0.91
N ARG A 104 -4.08 11.39 0.17
CA ARG A 104 -2.84 11.34 0.98
C ARG A 104 -1.72 10.65 0.22
N ALA A 105 -2.02 9.55 -0.46
CA ALA A 105 -1.04 8.81 -1.27
C ALA A 105 -0.42 9.70 -2.35
N ARG A 106 -1.23 10.50 -3.04
CA ARG A 106 -0.73 11.47 -4.03
C ARG A 106 0.22 12.49 -3.41
N LYS A 107 -0.16 13.10 -2.29
CA LYS A 107 0.72 14.08 -1.63
C LYS A 107 2.05 13.47 -1.19
N LEU A 108 2.05 12.21 -0.72
CA LEU A 108 3.27 11.47 -0.43
C LEU A 108 4.12 11.24 -1.68
N ALA A 109 3.51 10.82 -2.79
CA ALA A 109 4.17 10.67 -4.07
C ALA A 109 4.70 11.99 -4.66
N ASP A 110 4.10 13.11 -4.29
CA ASP A 110 4.58 14.45 -4.63
C ASP A 110 5.64 14.97 -3.64
N GLY A 111 6.15 14.14 -2.72
CA GLY A 111 7.24 14.48 -1.80
C GLY A 111 6.82 15.32 -0.59
N GLU A 112 5.53 15.33 -0.20
CA GLU A 112 5.09 16.08 1.00
C GLU A 112 5.86 15.66 2.25
N ARG A 113 6.07 14.35 2.43
CA ARG A 113 6.81 13.83 3.59
C ARG A 113 8.23 14.39 3.60
N ASP A 114 8.94 14.32 2.48
CA ASP A 114 10.33 14.81 2.40
C ASP A 114 10.44 16.32 2.57
N ARG A 115 9.49 17.10 2.03
CA ARG A 115 9.43 18.54 2.33
C ARG A 115 9.22 18.82 3.82
N ARG A 116 8.32 18.09 4.49
CA ARG A 116 8.08 18.24 5.93
C ARG A 116 9.35 17.94 6.72
N LYS A 117 10.03 16.87 6.38
CA LYS A 117 11.29 16.45 7.01
C LYS A 117 12.41 17.47 6.79
N GLN A 118 12.55 17.99 5.57
CA GLN A 118 13.51 19.05 5.28
C GLN A 118 13.19 20.29 6.09
N ALA A 119 11.92 20.69 6.20
CA ALA A 119 11.51 21.83 7.01
C ALA A 119 11.74 21.61 8.52
N ALA A 120 11.70 20.36 8.99
CA ALA A 120 11.98 20.00 10.37
C ALA A 120 13.47 20.06 10.75
N LEU A 121 14.38 19.91 9.79
CA LEU A 121 15.82 19.84 10.05
C LEU A 121 16.57 21.09 9.60
N TYR A 122 16.08 21.74 8.55
CA TYR A 122 16.78 22.82 7.89
C TYR A 122 16.01 24.13 7.98
N VAL A 123 16.76 25.21 8.16
CA VAL A 123 16.25 26.56 7.92
C VAL A 123 16.14 26.78 6.42
N ARG A 124 15.02 27.37 5.96
CA ARG A 124 14.88 27.81 4.57
C ARG A 124 15.31 29.26 4.49
N ILE A 125 16.25 29.54 3.61
CA ILE A 125 16.73 30.89 3.32
C ILE A 125 16.07 31.35 2.01
N GLY A 126 15.47 32.53 2.04
CA GLY A 126 14.87 33.18 0.87
C GLY A 126 15.94 33.63 -0.13
N HIS A 127 15.51 33.95 -1.35
CA HIS A 127 16.41 34.42 -2.42
C HIS A 127 17.13 35.74 -2.06
N ASP A 128 16.60 36.50 -1.12
CA ASP A 128 17.13 37.75 -0.56
C ASP A 128 18.04 37.52 0.66
N GLY A 129 18.31 36.27 1.03
CA GLY A 129 19.08 35.92 2.23
C GLY A 129 18.28 35.99 3.53
N SER A 130 16.98 36.30 3.48
CA SER A 130 16.12 36.34 4.67
C SER A 130 15.74 34.94 5.15
N LEU A 131 15.38 34.79 6.43
CA LEU A 131 14.87 33.54 6.97
C LEU A 131 13.42 33.35 6.51
N SER A 132 13.19 32.41 5.60
CA SER A 132 11.86 32.08 5.05
C SER A 132 11.08 31.10 5.93
N SER A 133 11.77 30.14 6.57
CA SER A 133 11.16 29.24 7.56
C SER A 133 12.21 28.68 8.52
N ALA A 134 11.82 28.49 9.78
CA ALA A 134 12.62 27.81 10.79
C ALA A 134 12.00 26.44 11.14
N PRO A 135 12.82 25.46 11.57
CA PRO A 135 12.34 24.22 12.15
C PRO A 135 11.32 24.46 13.26
N SER A 136 10.16 23.80 13.17
CA SER A 136 9.04 23.98 14.10
C SER A 136 8.44 22.67 14.60
N GLU A 137 9.08 21.53 14.35
CA GLU A 137 8.56 20.25 14.83
C GLU A 137 8.57 20.20 16.36
N SER A 138 7.47 19.74 16.94
CA SER A 138 7.34 19.60 18.38
C SER A 138 8.03 18.31 18.87
N GLN A 139 8.42 18.28 20.14
CA GLN A 139 8.94 17.05 20.77
C GLN A 139 7.93 15.89 20.65
N GLN A 140 6.64 16.19 20.80
CA GLN A 140 5.57 15.21 20.64
C GLN A 140 5.56 14.61 19.22
N ALA A 141 5.65 15.42 18.17
CA ALA A 141 5.67 14.93 16.80
C ALA A 141 6.89 14.04 16.52
N TYR A 142 8.04 14.37 17.11
CA TYR A 142 9.23 13.53 17.05
C TYR A 142 9.01 12.17 17.74
N ASP A 143 8.44 12.16 18.94
CA ASP A 143 8.19 10.95 19.71
C ASP A 143 7.18 10.03 19.00
N GLU A 144 6.12 10.59 18.42
CA GLU A 144 5.14 9.87 17.59
C GLU A 144 5.81 9.21 16.37
N GLU A 145 6.69 9.93 15.67
CA GLU A 145 7.41 9.40 14.52
C GLU A 145 8.43 8.32 14.91
N LEU A 146 9.03 8.43 16.11
CA LEU A 146 9.92 7.41 16.66
C LEU A 146 9.17 6.12 16.99
N VAL A 147 8.02 6.22 17.67
CA VAL A 147 7.15 5.07 17.99
C VAL A 147 6.71 4.39 16.70
N ARG A 148 6.20 5.16 15.73
CA ARG A 148 5.81 4.67 14.41
C ARG A 148 6.95 3.94 13.70
N THR A 149 8.15 4.51 13.71
CA THR A 149 9.33 3.89 13.09
C THR A 149 9.69 2.55 13.75
N LYS A 150 9.63 2.48 15.08
CA LYS A 150 9.90 1.22 15.81
C LYS A 150 8.89 0.14 15.45
N ALA A 151 7.61 0.50 15.32
CA ALA A 151 6.57 -0.43 14.93
C ALA A 151 6.78 -0.96 13.50
N LEU A 152 7.16 -0.09 12.56
CA LEU A 152 7.53 -0.51 11.19
C LEU A 152 8.76 -1.42 11.14
N VAL A 153 9.76 -1.19 11.98
CA VAL A 153 10.94 -2.08 12.08
C VAL A 153 10.52 -3.46 12.58
N ARG A 154 9.64 -3.54 13.58
CA ARG A 154 9.10 -4.81 14.07
C ARG A 154 8.31 -5.52 12.98
N PHE A 155 7.40 -4.80 12.32
CA PHE A 155 6.61 -5.32 11.20
C PHE A 155 7.49 -5.87 10.08
N ALA A 156 8.52 -5.13 9.63
CA ALA A 156 9.41 -5.61 8.57
C ALA A 156 10.14 -6.90 8.97
N LYS A 157 10.54 -7.05 10.24
CA LYS A 157 11.14 -8.30 10.77
C LYS A 157 10.15 -9.45 10.81
N ASP A 158 8.90 -9.17 11.19
CA ASP A 158 7.86 -10.19 11.26
C ASP A 158 7.46 -10.67 9.84
N ALA A 159 7.48 -9.76 8.85
CA ALA A 159 7.29 -10.09 7.43
C ALA A 159 8.42 -10.98 6.90
N ASP A 160 9.66 -10.69 7.30
CA ASP A 160 10.81 -11.53 6.97
C ASP A 160 10.70 -12.95 7.56
N ARG A 161 10.06 -13.11 8.72
CA ARG A 161 9.91 -14.41 9.41
C ARG A 161 8.66 -15.20 9.03
N HIS A 162 7.91 -14.76 8.04
CA HIS A 162 6.62 -15.35 7.67
C HIS A 162 5.53 -15.29 8.75
N CYS A 163 5.61 -14.35 9.70
CA CYS A 163 4.67 -14.28 10.82
C CYS A 163 3.39 -13.46 10.55
N ILE A 164 3.33 -12.67 9.47
CA ILE A 164 2.22 -11.73 9.18
C ILE A 164 1.18 -12.31 8.19
N PHE A 165 1.50 -13.45 7.57
CA PHE A 165 0.81 -13.98 6.40
C PHE A 165 -0.56 -14.60 6.69
N ALA A 166 -1.00 -14.68 7.94
CA ALA A 166 -2.25 -15.32 8.34
C ALA A 166 -3.46 -14.37 8.42
N SER A 167 -3.33 -13.12 7.95
CA SER A 167 -4.44 -12.17 7.92
C SER A 167 -5.05 -12.06 6.52
N ARG A 168 -6.39 -12.10 6.45
CA ARG A 168 -7.14 -11.94 5.19
C ARG A 168 -6.82 -10.63 4.48
N GLU A 169 -6.50 -9.57 5.21
CA GLU A 169 -6.11 -8.28 4.66
C GLU A 169 -4.74 -8.32 3.97
N TYR A 170 -3.80 -9.08 4.52
CA TYR A 170 -2.52 -9.33 3.88
C TYR A 170 -2.69 -10.19 2.62
N GLU A 171 -3.50 -11.24 2.69
CA GLU A 171 -3.86 -12.05 1.51
C GLU A 171 -4.49 -11.18 0.42
N MET A 172 -5.53 -10.40 0.74
CA MET A 172 -6.18 -9.46 -0.18
C MET A 172 -5.17 -8.49 -0.81
N PHE A 173 -4.31 -7.87 0.01
CA PHE A 173 -3.26 -6.98 -0.48
C PHE A 173 -2.33 -7.70 -1.46
N THR A 174 -1.79 -8.86 -1.07
CA THR A 174 -0.80 -9.58 -1.87
C THR A 174 -1.38 -10.16 -3.14
N GLU A 175 -2.62 -10.64 -3.13
CA GLU A 175 -3.33 -11.10 -4.32
C GLU A 175 -3.54 -9.95 -5.33
N LEU A 176 -4.08 -8.83 -4.86
CA LEU A 176 -4.28 -7.65 -5.70
C LEU A 176 -2.95 -7.13 -6.23
N PHE A 177 -1.96 -6.98 -5.36
CA PHE A 177 -0.66 -6.45 -5.74
C PHE A 177 0.07 -7.37 -6.72
N ALA A 178 0.08 -8.69 -6.48
CA ALA A 178 0.62 -9.65 -7.44
C ALA A 178 -0.13 -9.58 -8.78
N GLY A 179 -1.45 -9.44 -8.75
CA GLY A 179 -2.29 -9.26 -9.95
C GLY A 179 -1.85 -8.05 -10.79
N MET A 180 -1.46 -6.94 -10.15
CA MET A 180 -0.98 -5.74 -10.85
C MET A 180 0.37 -5.93 -11.57
N PHE A 181 1.19 -6.89 -11.12
CA PHE A 181 2.53 -7.14 -11.66
C PHE A 181 2.63 -8.40 -12.53
N ARG A 182 1.61 -9.25 -12.54
CA ARG A 182 1.54 -10.36 -13.51
C ARG A 182 1.40 -9.75 -14.90
N ASP A 183 2.48 -9.82 -15.67
CA ASP A 183 2.58 -9.21 -16.99
C ASP A 183 1.42 -9.64 -17.89
N HIS A 184 0.73 -8.62 -18.38
CA HIS A 184 0.01 -8.67 -19.62
C HIS A 184 1.03 -8.67 -20.74
N GLY A 185 1.05 -9.75 -21.53
CA GLY A 185 1.50 -9.64 -22.91
C GLY A 185 0.77 -8.49 -23.63
N PRO A 186 1.16 -8.14 -24.87
CA PRO A 186 0.62 -6.98 -25.59
C PRO A 186 -0.93 -6.91 -25.64
N ASP A 187 -1.64 -8.04 -25.47
CA ASP A 187 -3.10 -8.13 -25.45
C ASP A 187 -3.69 -8.62 -24.11
N GLY A 188 -2.90 -8.66 -23.05
CA GLY A 188 -3.31 -9.22 -21.75
C GLY A 188 -4.19 -8.26 -20.96
N VAL A 189 -5.38 -8.71 -20.64
CA VAL A 189 -6.22 -8.17 -19.57
C VAL A 189 -6.11 -9.13 -18.39
N PRO A 190 -6.02 -8.68 -17.13
CA PRO A 190 -6.00 -9.60 -16.01
C PRO A 190 -7.40 -10.20 -15.89
N VAL A 191 -7.53 -11.49 -16.21
CA VAL A 191 -8.70 -12.26 -15.81
C VAL A 191 -8.44 -12.74 -14.38
N VAL A 192 -9.08 -12.10 -13.41
CA VAL A 192 -9.30 -12.73 -12.11
C VAL A 192 -10.30 -13.86 -12.36
N PRO A 193 -9.97 -15.14 -12.09
CA PRO A 193 -10.90 -16.24 -12.33
C PRO A 193 -12.18 -16.02 -11.54
N ALA A 194 -13.28 -15.74 -12.25
CA ALA A 194 -14.62 -15.58 -11.65
C ALA A 194 -15.08 -16.85 -10.94
N GLU A 195 -14.49 -18.00 -11.28
CA GLU A 195 -14.74 -19.32 -10.70
C GLU A 195 -14.43 -19.43 -9.19
N LYS A 196 -13.73 -18.44 -8.61
CA LYS A 196 -13.46 -18.37 -7.15
C LYS A 196 -14.47 -17.51 -6.38
N TYR A 197 -15.43 -16.88 -7.04
CA TYR A 197 -16.34 -15.91 -6.43
C TYR A 197 -17.79 -16.22 -6.85
N ASP A 198 -18.49 -16.99 -6.02
CA ASP A 198 -19.90 -17.32 -6.18
C ASP A 198 -20.80 -16.11 -5.86
N SER A 199 -20.90 -15.17 -6.81
CA SER A 199 -22.08 -14.34 -7.11
C SER A 199 -21.71 -13.16 -8.00
N GLY A 200 -22.46 -13.00 -9.09
CA GLY A 200 -22.11 -12.21 -10.27
C GLY A 200 -21.92 -10.70 -10.05
N ILE A 201 -20.93 -10.14 -10.75
CA ILE A 201 -20.71 -8.71 -10.87
C ILE A 201 -21.26 -8.24 -12.23
N PRO A 202 -22.20 -7.28 -12.30
CA PRO A 202 -22.58 -6.65 -13.55
C PRO A 202 -21.57 -5.56 -13.94
N GLY A 203 -20.82 -5.80 -15.00
CA GLY A 203 -20.14 -4.77 -15.80
C GLY A 203 -18.62 -4.66 -15.62
N ILE A 204 -17.87 -5.51 -16.32
CA ILE A 204 -16.41 -5.42 -16.44
C ILE A 204 -16.02 -5.11 -17.88
N VAL A 205 -15.34 -3.97 -18.09
CA VAL A 205 -14.50 -3.70 -19.26
C VAL A 205 -13.08 -3.45 -18.75
N PHE A 206 -12.14 -4.25 -19.24
CA PHE A 206 -10.73 -4.18 -18.89
C PHE A 206 -9.92 -3.50 -20.00
N VAL A 207 -9.20 -2.44 -19.62
CA VAL A 207 -8.06 -1.87 -20.35
C VAL A 207 -7.13 -1.35 -19.27
N LYS A 208 -5.88 -1.85 -19.14
CA LYS A 208 -4.79 -1.20 -18.37
C LYS A 208 -5.25 -0.52 -17.05
N ARG A 209 -6.08 -1.17 -16.23
CA ARG A 209 -6.98 -0.44 -15.32
C ARG A 209 -6.42 -0.31 -13.91
N ALA A 210 -6.52 0.91 -13.37
CA ALA A 210 -6.28 1.26 -11.97
C ALA A 210 -7.22 0.49 -11.02
N ILE A 211 -6.72 0.05 -9.87
CA ILE A 211 -7.55 -0.50 -8.78
C ILE A 211 -8.45 0.61 -8.21
N THR A 212 -9.74 0.35 -8.04
CA THR A 212 -10.70 1.25 -7.39
C THR A 212 -11.11 0.74 -6.02
N CYS A 213 -11.69 1.61 -5.18
CA CYS A 213 -12.18 1.23 -3.84
C CYS A 213 -13.29 0.16 -3.87
N ALA A 214 -13.88 -0.11 -5.04
CA ALA A 214 -14.97 -1.08 -5.21
C ALA A 214 -14.49 -2.50 -5.52
N ASP A 215 -13.18 -2.74 -5.71
CA ASP A 215 -12.67 -3.96 -6.35
C ASP A 215 -12.61 -5.21 -5.45
N VAL A 216 -13.40 -5.29 -4.36
CA VAL A 216 -13.45 -6.50 -3.52
C VAL A 216 -14.84 -6.65 -2.88
N VAL A 217 -15.72 -7.53 -3.35
CA VAL A 217 -17.08 -7.70 -2.79
C VAL A 217 -17.11 -8.75 -1.66
N ASN A 218 -18.00 -8.51 -0.69
CA ASN A 218 -18.27 -9.27 0.53
C ASN A 218 -19.34 -10.37 0.30
N VAL A 219 -19.36 -11.38 1.17
CA VAL A 219 -20.03 -12.70 1.04
C VAL A 219 -21.49 -12.74 1.58
N GLU A 220 -22.15 -11.62 1.80
CA GLU A 220 -23.45 -11.62 2.50
C GLU A 220 -24.57 -11.12 1.58
N ASP A 221 -25.11 -12.02 0.74
CA ASP A 221 -26.49 -11.96 0.20
C ASP A 221 -26.88 -13.33 -0.41
N ALA A 222 -26.56 -14.43 0.28
CA ALA A 222 -27.17 -15.73 0.00
C ALA A 222 -28.45 -15.85 0.84
N GLU A 223 -29.57 -15.39 0.29
CA GLU A 223 -30.89 -15.81 0.79
C GLU A 223 -30.97 -17.36 0.72
N PRO A 224 -31.47 -18.03 1.77
CA PRO A 224 -31.72 -19.46 1.71
C PRO A 224 -32.88 -19.71 0.73
N GLN A 225 -32.57 -20.19 -0.48
CA GLN A 225 -33.58 -20.74 -1.37
C GLN A 225 -34.14 -22.05 -0.79
N ASP A 226 -35.43 -22.00 -0.51
CA ASP A 226 -36.39 -23.07 -0.26
C ASP A 226 -35.89 -24.53 -0.39
N SER A 227 -35.86 -25.24 0.75
CA SER A 227 -36.12 -26.68 0.76
C SER A 227 -37.63 -26.92 0.89
N ALA A 228 -38.33 -26.87 -0.25
CA ALA A 228 -39.68 -27.39 -0.39
C ALA A 228 -39.77 -28.25 -1.65
N ALA A 229 -39.42 -29.54 -1.53
CA ALA A 229 -39.98 -30.65 -2.33
C ALA A 229 -39.28 -31.98 -2.00
N ALA A 230 -39.95 -32.81 -1.18
CA ALA A 230 -40.19 -34.25 -1.36
C ALA A 230 -40.58 -34.88 -0.01
#